data_AF-A0A2G1QGF9-F1
#
_entry.id   AF-A0A2G1QGF9-F1
#
_cell.length_a   1.000
_cell.length_b   1.000
_cell.length_c   1.000
_cell.angle_alpha   90.00
_cell.angle_beta   90.00
_cell.angle_gamma   90.00
#
_symmetry.space_group_name_H-M   'P 1'
#
loop_
_entity.id
_entity.type
_entity.pdbx_description
1 polymer ?
#
loop_
_entity_poly.entity_id
_entity_poly.type
_entity_poly.pdbx_seq_one_letter_code
_entity_poly.pdbx_strand_id
1 'polypeptide(L)'
;MLQAIRELGVRVSMDDFGTGYSSLAYLKNFQFDKIKIDRCFVQGMESNASDAAIIEAIISLSKGIGVGTTAEGIETESQFQIVAAKGCCEGQGYLFSRPLTSGDAEKFIEEYTIKLEKMLNSIYNI
;
A
#
# COMPACT_ATOMS: atom_id res chain seq x y z
N MET A 1 -7.83 -4.28 23.72
CA MET A 1 -7.00 -5.33 23.09
C MET A 1 -6.05 -4.73 22.05
N LEU A 2 -6.55 -4.18 20.93
CA LEU A 2 -5.70 -3.58 19.88
C LEU A 2 -4.80 -2.44 20.38
N GLN A 3 -5.27 -1.59 21.30
CA GLN A 3 -4.46 -0.54 21.90
C GLN A 3 -3.24 -1.09 22.68
N ALA A 4 -3.43 -2.16 23.46
CA ALA A 4 -2.35 -2.80 24.19
C ALA A 4 -1.29 -3.42 23.25
N ILE A 5 -1.68 -3.90 22.07
CA ILE A 5 -0.75 -4.39 21.04
C ILE A 5 0.08 -3.23 20.46
N ARG A 6 -0.53 -2.06 20.25
CA ARG A 6 0.19 -0.85 19.80
C ARG A 6 1.14 -0.31 20.86
N GLU A 7 0.77 -0.38 22.14
CA GLU A 7 1.64 0.02 23.25
C GLU A 7 2.94 -0.82 23.32
N LEU A 8 2.97 -1.99 22.67
CA LEU A 8 4.18 -2.80 22.47
C LEU A 8 5.04 -2.36 21.26
N GLY A 9 4.65 -1.31 20.54
CA GLY A 9 5.35 -0.80 19.35
C GLY A 9 4.94 -1.49 18.03
N VAL A 10 3.90 -2.33 18.05
CA VAL A 10 3.40 -2.99 16.83
C VAL A 10 2.58 -2.00 15.99
N ARG A 11 2.91 -1.90 14.70
CA ARG A 11 2.13 -1.13 13.73
C ARG A 11 0.88 -1.88 13.29
N VAL A 12 -0.23 -1.17 13.14
CA VAL A 12 -1.54 -1.73 12.76
C VAL A 12 -1.96 -1.17 11.41
N SER A 13 -2.23 -2.08 10.48
CA SER A 13 -2.81 -1.76 9.17
C SER A 13 -4.29 -2.13 9.16
N MET A 14 -5.12 -1.30 8.54
CA MET A 14 -6.49 -1.65 8.21
C MET A 14 -6.53 -2.31 6.83
N ASP A 15 -7.05 -3.53 6.77
CA ASP A 15 -7.13 -4.35 5.55
C ASP A 15 -8.47 -4.20 4.82
N ASP A 16 -8.51 -4.57 3.54
CA ASP A 16 -9.71 -4.59 2.68
C ASP A 16 -10.54 -3.29 2.70
N PHE A 17 -9.88 -2.12 2.71
CA PHE A 17 -10.60 -0.85 2.85
C PHE A 17 -11.41 -0.52 1.58
N GLY A 18 -12.73 -0.38 1.76
CA GLY A 18 -13.68 0.06 0.74
C GLY A 18 -14.66 -1.01 0.23
N THR A 19 -14.47 -2.30 0.54
CA THR A 19 -15.37 -3.40 0.11
C THR A 19 -16.50 -3.72 1.09
N GLY A 20 -16.56 -3.02 2.23
CA GLY A 20 -17.60 -3.16 3.25
C GLY A 20 -17.93 -1.85 3.98
N TYR A 21 -18.61 -1.98 5.13
CA TYR A 21 -18.94 -0.81 5.97
C TYR A 21 -17.71 -0.31 6.72
N SER A 22 -17.00 0.65 6.13
CA SER A 22 -15.97 1.40 6.83
C SER A 22 -16.61 2.60 7.54
N SER A 23 -16.64 2.59 8.88
CA SER A 23 -17.04 3.79 9.63
C SER A 23 -15.90 4.79 9.67
N LEU A 24 -16.10 5.97 9.08
CA LEU A 24 -15.18 7.10 9.23
C LEU A 24 -14.95 7.46 10.71
N ALA A 25 -15.92 7.19 11.58
CA ALA A 25 -15.76 7.38 13.02
C ALA A 25 -14.72 6.43 13.63
N TYR A 26 -14.62 5.18 13.14
CA TYR A 26 -13.56 4.27 13.58
C TYR A 26 -12.19 4.70 13.08
N LEU A 27 -12.12 5.18 11.83
CA LEU A 27 -10.89 5.76 11.28
C LEU A 27 -10.37 6.97 12.06
N LYS A 28 -11.28 7.82 12.54
CA LYS A 28 -10.92 8.98 13.36
C LYS A 28 -10.46 8.59 14.76
N ASN A 29 -11.14 7.64 15.38
CA ASN A 29 -10.96 7.32 16.81
C ASN A 29 -9.87 6.27 17.05
N PHE A 30 -9.55 5.47 16.03
CA PHE A 30 -8.52 4.45 16.12
C PHE A 30 -7.29 4.90 15.33
N GLN A 31 -6.14 4.90 16.01
CA GLN A 31 -4.86 5.28 15.43
C GLN A 31 -4.29 4.12 14.61
N PHE A 32 -4.70 4.02 13.35
CA PHE A 32 -4.06 3.12 12.38
C PHE A 32 -2.76 3.73 11.87
N ASP A 33 -1.79 2.88 11.55
CA ASP A 33 -0.53 3.31 10.94
C ASP A 33 -0.60 3.24 9.40
N LYS A 34 -1.56 2.46 8.86
CA LYS A 34 -1.72 2.24 7.42
C LYS A 34 -3.13 1.82 7.01
N ILE A 35 -3.51 2.18 5.78
CA ILE A 35 -4.73 1.73 5.10
C ILE A 35 -4.35 0.96 3.83
N LYS A 36 -4.89 -0.26 3.65
CA LYS A 36 -4.74 -1.05 2.43
C LYS A 36 -5.96 -0.84 1.54
N ILE A 37 -5.74 -0.35 0.34
CA ILE A 37 -6.77 -0.12 -0.68
C ILE A 37 -7.00 -1.43 -1.40
N ASP A 38 -8.23 -1.96 -1.31
CA ASP A 38 -8.58 -3.26 -1.86
C ASP A 38 -8.31 -3.35 -3.36
N ARG A 39 -7.82 -4.53 -3.77
CA ARG A 39 -7.51 -4.86 -5.16
C ARG A 39 -8.67 -4.65 -6.12
N CYS A 40 -9.93 -4.78 -5.68
CA CYS A 40 -11.08 -4.63 -6.57
C CYS A 40 -11.13 -3.24 -7.21
N PHE A 41 -10.73 -2.19 -6.48
CA PHE A 41 -10.66 -0.83 -7.01
C PHE A 41 -9.44 -0.66 -7.90
N VAL A 42 -8.28 -1.20 -7.48
CA VAL A 42 -7.02 -1.10 -8.24
C VAL A 42 -7.13 -1.77 -9.61
N GLN A 43 -7.85 -2.90 -9.69
CA GLN A 43 -8.10 -3.61 -10.94
C GLN A 43 -9.09 -2.86 -11.84
N GLY A 44 -10.06 -2.14 -11.27
CA GLY A 44 -11.10 -1.42 -12.03
C GLY A 44 -10.70 0.00 -12.48
N MET A 45 -9.74 0.65 -11.81
CA MET A 45 -9.51 2.10 -11.94
C MET A 45 -9.13 2.60 -13.34
N GLU A 46 -8.61 1.75 -14.22
CA GLU A 46 -8.28 2.13 -15.60
C GLU A 46 -9.50 2.25 -16.51
N SER A 47 -10.59 1.55 -16.17
CA SER A 47 -11.82 1.47 -16.99
C SER A 47 -13.07 1.99 -16.28
N ASN A 48 -13.01 2.17 -14.96
CA ASN A 48 -14.11 2.62 -14.13
C ASN A 48 -13.73 3.89 -13.35
N ALA A 49 -14.32 5.01 -13.75
CA ALA A 49 -14.09 6.30 -13.11
C ALA A 49 -14.52 6.30 -11.62
N SER A 50 -15.49 5.47 -11.23
CA SER A 50 -15.90 5.34 -9.83
C SER A 50 -14.80 4.72 -8.98
N ASP A 51 -14.13 3.68 -9.47
CA ASP A 51 -13.04 3.02 -8.74
C ASP A 51 -11.84 3.97 -8.60
N ALA A 52 -11.50 4.70 -9.67
CA ALA A 52 -10.47 5.73 -9.62
C ALA A 52 -10.78 6.85 -8.61
N ALA A 53 -12.04 7.28 -8.52
CA ALA A 53 -12.50 8.29 -7.56
C ALA A 53 -12.47 7.77 -6.12
N ILE A 54 -12.81 6.50 -5.90
CA ILE A 54 -12.73 5.86 -4.58
C ILE A 54 -11.27 5.81 -4.11
N ILE A 55 -10.33 5.36 -4.96
CA ILE A 55 -8.90 5.36 -4.64
C ILE A 55 -8.41 6.75 -4.24
N GLU A 56 -8.80 7.77 -5.01
CA GLU A 56 -8.42 9.16 -4.73
C GLU A 56 -9.00 9.68 -3.41
N ALA A 57 -10.25 9.35 -3.10
CA ALA A 57 -10.88 9.69 -1.83
C ALA A 57 -10.16 9.03 -0.64
N ILE A 58 -9.80 7.73 -0.77
CA ILE A 58 -9.08 7.00 0.28
C ILE A 58 -7.70 7.62 0.53
N ILE A 59 -6.95 7.89 -0.54
CA ILE A 59 -5.61 8.51 -0.42
C ILE A 59 -5.71 9.90 0.21
N SER A 60 -6.69 10.71 -0.21
CA SER A 60 -6.89 12.06 0.33
C SER A 60 -7.27 12.03 1.80
N LEU A 61 -8.16 11.12 2.20
CA LEU A 61 -8.54 10.91 3.60
C LEU A 61 -7.31 10.50 4.43
N SER A 62 -6.56 9.50 3.95
CA SER A 62 -5.38 8.97 4.63
C SER A 62 -4.33 10.06 4.87
N LYS A 63 -4.05 10.90 3.86
CA LYS A 63 -3.21 12.09 3.99
C LYS A 63 -3.73 13.06 5.05
N GLY A 64 -5.05 13.33 5.06
CA GLY A 64 -5.68 14.23 6.03
C GLY A 64 -5.57 13.79 7.48
N ILE A 65 -5.43 12.48 7.74
CA ILE A 65 -5.26 11.92 9.09
C ILE A 65 -3.82 11.48 9.39
N GLY A 66 -2.86 11.74 8.48
CA GLY A 66 -1.45 11.42 8.67
C GLY A 66 -1.13 9.92 8.63
N VAL A 67 -1.90 9.14 7.87
CA VAL A 67 -1.76 7.68 7.74
C VAL A 67 -1.21 7.34 6.35
N GLY A 68 -0.42 6.26 6.25
CA GLY A 68 0.09 5.78 4.96
C GLY A 68 -0.91 4.88 4.22
N THR A 69 -0.75 4.75 2.91
CA THR A 69 -1.58 3.86 2.08
C THR A 69 -0.76 2.79 1.36
N THR A 70 -1.36 1.62 1.18
CA THR A 70 -0.85 0.56 0.29
C THR A 70 -1.93 0.21 -0.72
N ALA A 71 -1.64 0.32 -2.02
CA ALA A 71 -2.54 -0.17 -3.06
C ALA A 71 -2.27 -1.66 -3.33
N GLU A 72 -3.31 -2.49 -3.20
CA GLU A 72 -3.20 -3.93 -3.40
C GLU A 72 -3.59 -4.38 -4.80
N GLY A 73 -3.03 -5.52 -5.23
CA GLY A 73 -3.37 -6.11 -6.53
C GLY A 73 -2.87 -5.31 -7.72
N ILE A 74 -1.73 -4.62 -7.60
CA ILE A 74 -1.07 -3.98 -8.76
C ILE A 74 -0.47 -5.05 -9.66
N GLU A 75 -0.92 -5.13 -10.91
CA GLU A 75 -0.47 -6.11 -11.89
C GLU A 75 0.19 -5.48 -13.12
N THR A 76 -0.04 -4.19 -13.38
CA THR A 76 0.53 -3.47 -14.53
C THR A 76 1.30 -2.22 -14.11
N GLU A 77 2.28 -1.83 -14.92
CA GLU A 77 3.02 -0.58 -14.72
C GLU A 77 2.10 0.64 -14.76
N SER A 78 1.09 0.63 -15.64
CA SER A 78 0.07 1.67 -15.71
C SER A 78 -0.67 1.83 -14.37
N GLN A 79 -1.09 0.71 -13.77
CA GLN A 79 -1.73 0.74 -12.45
C GLN A 79 -0.81 1.33 -11.37
N PHE A 80 0.45 0.90 -11.34
CA PHE A 80 1.45 1.45 -10.42
C PHE A 80 1.62 2.97 -10.57
N GLN A 81 1.79 3.44 -11.81
CA GLN A 81 1.96 4.86 -12.10
C GLN A 81 0.74 5.69 -11.70
N ILE A 82 -0.47 5.17 -11.91
CA ILE A 82 -1.72 5.85 -11.52
C ILE A 82 -1.79 6.05 -10.00
N VAL A 83 -1.59 4.99 -9.21
CA VAL A 83 -1.68 5.10 -7.74
C VAL A 83 -0.52 5.91 -7.16
N ALA A 84 0.68 5.80 -7.74
CA ALA A 84 1.83 6.60 -7.35
C ALA A 84 1.60 8.09 -7.62
N ALA A 85 1.06 8.46 -8.79
CA ALA A 85 0.75 9.84 -9.14
C ALA A 85 -0.33 10.47 -8.23
N LYS A 86 -1.28 9.66 -7.74
CA LYS A 86 -2.26 10.10 -6.72
C LYS A 86 -1.64 10.25 -5.32
N GLY A 87 -0.41 9.77 -5.13
CA GLY A 87 0.36 9.83 -3.90
C GLY A 87 0.04 8.71 -2.92
N CYS A 88 -0.24 7.51 -3.44
CA CYS A 88 -0.23 6.29 -2.64
C CYS A 88 1.20 6.01 -2.17
N CYS A 89 1.37 5.58 -0.91
CA CYS A 89 2.70 5.44 -0.32
C CYS A 89 3.42 4.16 -0.74
N GLU A 90 2.66 3.07 -0.89
CA GLU A 90 3.18 1.74 -1.15
C GLU A 90 2.30 0.99 -2.16
N GLY A 91 2.89 -0.01 -2.81
CA GLY A 91 2.20 -0.89 -3.75
C GLY A 91 2.48 -2.36 -3.43
N GLN A 92 1.46 -3.20 -3.60
CA GLN A 92 1.55 -4.65 -3.50
C GLN A 92 0.82 -5.28 -4.67
N GLY A 93 1.43 -6.28 -5.31
CA GLY A 93 0.76 -7.05 -6.36
C GLY A 93 1.72 -7.79 -7.27
N TYR A 94 1.16 -8.51 -8.25
CA TYR A 94 1.92 -9.40 -9.12
C TYR A 94 2.87 -8.69 -10.08
N LEU A 95 2.74 -7.37 -10.26
CA LEU A 95 3.76 -6.57 -10.92
C LEU A 95 5.13 -6.71 -10.24
N PHE A 96 5.14 -6.79 -8.90
CA PHE A 96 6.37 -6.92 -8.11
C PHE A 96 6.77 -8.37 -7.91
N SER A 97 5.84 -9.18 -7.41
CA SER A 97 6.00 -10.62 -7.22
C SER A 97 4.67 -11.29 -6.91
N ARG A 98 4.55 -12.56 -7.24
CA ARG A 98 3.53 -13.44 -6.65
C ARG A 98 3.91 -13.77 -5.19
N PRO A 99 2.98 -14.25 -4.33
CA PRO A 99 3.32 -14.79 -3.03
C PRO A 99 4.40 -15.86 -3.15
N LEU A 100 5.42 -15.75 -2.31
CA LEU A 100 6.61 -16.59 -2.36
C LEU A 100 6.62 -17.55 -1.16
N THR A 101 7.34 -18.66 -1.33
CA THR A 101 7.73 -19.49 -0.18
C THR A 101 8.72 -18.72 0.70
N SER A 102 8.96 -19.16 1.93
CA SER A 102 9.93 -18.48 2.81
C SER A 102 11.33 -18.40 2.18
N GLY A 103 11.82 -19.50 1.60
CA GLY A 103 13.15 -19.55 0.97
C GLY A 103 13.24 -18.69 -0.29
N ASP A 104 12.16 -18.57 -1.06
CA ASP A 104 12.13 -17.69 -2.23
C ASP A 104 12.00 -16.22 -1.82
N ALA A 105 11.27 -15.93 -0.74
CA ALA A 105 11.16 -14.58 -0.19
C ALA A 105 12.49 -14.06 0.36
N GLU A 106 13.26 -14.91 1.05
CA GLU A 106 14.62 -14.58 1.50
C GLU A 106 15.50 -14.14 0.33
N LYS A 107 15.56 -14.97 -0.73
CA LYS A 107 16.33 -14.63 -1.95
C LYS A 107 15.83 -13.36 -2.63
N PHE A 108 14.51 -13.20 -2.73
CA PHE A 108 13.90 -12.02 -3.33
C PHE A 108 14.33 -10.74 -2.60
N ILE A 109 14.33 -10.76 -1.26
CA ILE A 109 14.76 -9.61 -0.43
C ILE A 109 16.25 -9.32 -0.63
N GLU A 110 17.10 -10.34 -0.66
CA GLU A 110 18.54 -10.17 -0.89
C GLU A 110 18.83 -9.54 -2.26
N GLU A 111 18.21 -10.07 -3.32
CA GLU A 111 18.37 -9.56 -4.68
C GLU A 111 17.90 -8.10 -4.80
N TYR A 112 16.75 -7.76 -4.20
CA TYR A 112 16.23 -6.39 -4.21
C TYR A 112 17.13 -5.43 -3.43
N THR A 113 17.67 -5.85 -2.29
CA THR A 113 18.58 -5.03 -1.47
C THR A 113 19.83 -4.67 -2.27
N ILE A 114 20.46 -5.65 -2.92
CA ILE A 114 21.64 -5.44 -3.77
C ILE A 114 21.32 -4.50 -4.94
N LYS A 115 20.14 -4.66 -5.57
CA LYS A 115 19.72 -3.81 -6.69
C LYS A 115 19.50 -2.36 -6.26
N LEU A 116 18.88 -2.15 -5.09
CA LEU A 116 18.68 -0.83 -4.48
C LEU A 116 20.01 -0.15 -4.15
N GLU A 117 20.95 -0.86 -3.52
CA GLU A 117 22.28 -0.33 -3.21
C GLU A 117 23.02 0.10 -4.48
N LYS A 118 23.02 -0.73 -5.53
CA LYS A 118 23.61 -0.38 -6.82
C LYS A 118 22.96 0.86 -7.45
N MET A 119 21.64 0.96 -7.38
CA MET A 119 20.91 2.12 -7.89
C MET A 119 21.26 3.38 -7.11
N LEU A 120 21.30 3.32 -5.78
CA LEU A 120 21.66 4.44 -4.92
C LEU A 120 23.12 4.88 -5.16
N ASN A 121 24.06 3.94 -5.24
CA ASN A 121 25.47 4.26 -5.53
C ASN A 121 25.64 4.91 -6.91
N SER A 122 24.86 4.49 -7.90
CA SER A 122 24.82 5.13 -9.23
C SER A 122 24.28 6.56 -9.20
N ILE A 123 23.26 6.82 -8.36
CA ILE A 123 22.66 8.16 -8.22
C ILE A 123 23.56 9.09 -7.40
N TYR A 124 24.18 8.58 -6.34
CA TYR A 124 24.93 9.38 -5.36
C TYR A 124 26.46 9.35 -5.54
N ASN A 125 26.98 8.59 -6.52
CA ASN A 125 28.43 8.42 -6.79
C ASN A 125 29.27 8.06 -5.54
N ILE A 126 28.77 7.13 -4.73
CA ILE A 126 29.46 6.57 -3.56
C ILE A 126 29.94 5.15 -3.89
#